data_AF-A0A238Y2G4-F1
#
_entry.id   AF-A0A238Y2G4-F1
#
_cell.length_a   1.000
_cell.length_b   1.000
_cell.length_c   1.000
_cell.angle_alpha   90.00
_cell.angle_beta   90.00
_cell.angle_gamma   90.00
#
_symmetry.space_group_name_H-M   'P 1'
#
loop_
_entity.id
_entity.type
_entity.pdbx_description
1 polymer ?
#
loop_
_entity_poly.entity_id
_entity_poly.type
_entity_poly.pdbx_seq_one_letter_code
_entity_poly.pdbx_strand_id
1 'polypeptide(L)'
;MKRYESIGELLIDYRAFNNLSQTDFADLLKVDTRTIQRWERGQTLVKSEKEEEIVVKTLLPYQLVRNLNAAVVIPTFYDFRIRKYSLSEISNETPDALWFKRELASKNKNIRTIDFSFDKKYLVKYFEFQKEVPNSILKAIEKGIKLLPELNLIITDDSGYYSGHSIVLPIKQSTFLKMKNKELREDELTENDVVSNHTQEPQVFYNYEISVDCNTNLYYMVREFLSFFKNLKSKYIYGGYVFRYDTYKMNEQVGLNVVWEEEPRLDKSGIEIFPRFYEGTFEEYLKE
;
A
#
# COMPACT_ATOMS: atom_id res chain seq x y z
N MET A 1 -1.25 13.09 9.70
CA MET A 1 -2.21 12.08 10.20
C MET A 1 -3.09 12.72 11.26
N LYS A 2 -4.39 12.42 11.29
CA LYS A 2 -5.30 12.87 12.36
C LYS A 2 -5.19 11.92 13.55
N ARG A 3 -5.17 12.46 14.78
CA ARG A 3 -5.24 11.66 16.01
C ARG A 3 -6.68 11.32 16.31
N TYR A 4 -6.95 10.06 16.61
CA TYR A 4 -8.26 9.55 17.01
C TYR A 4 -8.23 9.13 18.47
N GLU A 5 -9.25 9.54 19.21
CA GLU A 5 -9.41 9.24 20.65
C GLU A 5 -10.52 8.21 20.89
N SER A 6 -11.24 7.78 19.85
CA SER A 6 -12.22 6.71 19.93
C SER A 6 -12.50 6.06 18.57
N ILE A 7 -13.06 4.85 18.61
CA ILE A 7 -13.53 4.19 17.38
C ILE A 7 -14.65 4.98 16.72
N GLY A 8 -15.50 5.66 17.49
CA GLY A 8 -16.61 6.45 16.97
C GLY A 8 -16.15 7.57 16.05
N GLU A 9 -15.12 8.31 16.45
CA GLU A 9 -14.49 9.36 15.62
C GLU A 9 -13.94 8.80 14.30
N LEU A 10 -13.26 7.64 14.37
CA LEU A 10 -12.71 6.99 13.18
C LEU A 10 -13.83 6.58 12.21
N LEU A 11 -14.93 6.02 12.72
CA LEU A 11 -16.05 5.56 11.89
C LEU A 11 -16.78 6.74 11.22
N ILE A 12 -16.97 7.86 11.93
CA ILE A 12 -17.55 9.09 11.37
C ILE A 12 -16.68 9.57 10.20
N ASP A 13 -15.38 9.70 10.41
CA ASP A 13 -14.46 10.17 9.37
C ASP A 13 -14.35 9.17 8.22
N TYR A 14 -14.34 7.86 8.49
CA TYR A 14 -14.34 6.83 7.44
C TYR A 14 -15.57 6.99 6.55
N ARG A 15 -16.75 7.17 7.15
CA ARG A 15 -17.98 7.38 6.37
C ARG A 15 -17.92 8.66 5.55
N ALA A 16 -17.48 9.76 6.16
CA ALA A 16 -17.34 11.04 5.47
C ALA A 16 -16.36 10.92 4.29
N PHE A 17 -15.22 10.27 4.49
CA PHE A 17 -14.20 10.04 3.47
C PHE A 17 -14.72 9.19 2.30
N ASN A 18 -15.62 8.25 2.56
CA ASN A 18 -16.20 7.36 1.53
C ASN A 18 -17.61 7.79 1.07
N ASN A 19 -18.07 8.99 1.43
CA ASN A 19 -19.42 9.49 1.12
C ASN A 19 -20.57 8.53 1.51
N LEU A 20 -20.43 7.84 2.64
CA LEU A 20 -21.43 6.88 3.14
C LEU A 20 -22.36 7.53 4.16
N SER A 21 -23.66 7.31 4.07
CA SER A 21 -24.59 7.60 5.19
C SER A 21 -24.45 6.57 6.31
N GLN A 22 -25.05 6.83 7.48
CA GLN A 22 -25.11 5.84 8.56
C GLN A 22 -25.85 4.56 8.11
N THR A 23 -26.85 4.71 7.23
CA THR A 23 -27.63 3.59 6.68
C THR A 23 -26.76 2.75 5.74
N ASP A 24 -26.05 3.39 4.80
CA ASP A 24 -25.16 2.68 3.87
C ASP A 24 -24.07 1.90 4.62
N PHE A 25 -23.52 2.49 5.69
CA PHE A 25 -22.51 1.83 6.50
C PHE A 25 -23.08 0.69 7.37
N ALA A 26 -24.30 0.84 7.86
CA ALA A 26 -25.02 -0.22 8.58
C ALA A 26 -25.29 -1.42 7.66
N ASP A 27 -25.70 -1.16 6.42
CA ASP A 27 -25.94 -2.19 5.40
C ASP A 27 -24.63 -2.90 5.01
N LEU A 28 -23.53 -2.16 4.86
CA LEU A 28 -22.20 -2.71 4.58
C LEU A 28 -21.75 -3.74 5.64
N LEU A 29 -22.06 -3.46 6.91
CA LEU A 29 -21.69 -4.28 8.09
C LEU A 29 -22.82 -5.21 8.56
N LYS A 30 -23.95 -5.23 7.85
CA LYS A 30 -25.15 -6.02 8.18
C LYS A 30 -25.58 -5.84 9.64
N VAL A 31 -25.73 -4.59 10.08
CA VAL A 31 -26.23 -4.21 11.41
C VAL A 31 -27.36 -3.19 11.29
N ASP A 32 -28.10 -2.97 12.38
CA ASP A 32 -29.07 -1.88 12.45
C ASP A 32 -28.38 -0.50 12.49
N THR A 33 -28.98 0.52 11.86
CA THR A 33 -28.44 1.90 11.88
C THR A 33 -28.23 2.44 13.30
N ARG A 34 -29.05 2.04 14.28
CA ARG A 34 -28.87 2.41 15.69
C ARG A 34 -27.59 1.83 16.29
N THR A 35 -27.11 0.70 15.78
CA THR A 35 -25.82 0.13 16.20
C THR A 35 -24.68 1.04 15.76
N ILE A 36 -24.69 1.53 14.51
CA ILE A 36 -23.72 2.51 14.02
C ILE A 36 -23.79 3.79 14.86
N GLN A 37 -24.99 4.32 15.13
CA GLN A 37 -25.17 5.51 15.96
C GLN A 37 -24.61 5.35 17.38
N ARG A 38 -24.76 4.16 17.99
CA ARG A 38 -24.21 3.87 19.32
C ARG A 38 -22.68 3.83 19.29
N TRP A 39 -22.08 3.20 18.27
CA TRP A 39 -20.63 3.17 18.10
C TRP A 39 -20.05 4.56 17.86
N GLU A 40 -20.64 5.35 16.96
CA GLU A 40 -20.21 6.73 16.68
C GLU A 40 -20.32 7.66 17.89
N ARG A 41 -21.27 7.40 18.81
CA ARG A 41 -21.43 8.15 20.06
C ARG A 41 -20.64 7.56 21.25
N GLY A 42 -19.86 6.49 21.04
CA GLY A 42 -19.13 5.82 22.10
C GLY A 42 -20.00 5.18 23.19
N GLN A 43 -21.27 4.89 22.89
CA GLN A 43 -22.22 4.34 23.87
C GLN A 43 -21.98 2.85 24.16
N THR A 44 -21.42 2.14 23.18
CA THR A 44 -21.10 0.71 23.29
C THR A 44 -19.83 0.41 22.50
N LEU A 45 -19.02 -0.53 22.99
CA LEU A 45 -17.91 -1.08 22.21
C LEU A 45 -18.41 -1.97 21.07
N VAL A 46 -17.61 -2.06 20.01
CA VAL A 46 -17.78 -3.05 18.94
C VAL A 46 -17.41 -4.43 19.51
N LYS A 47 -18.23 -5.44 19.26
CA LYS A 47 -17.90 -6.83 19.63
C LYS A 47 -16.82 -7.38 18.70
N SER A 48 -15.99 -8.31 19.16
CA SER A 48 -14.88 -8.86 18.38
C SER A 48 -15.30 -9.32 16.97
N GLU A 49 -16.38 -10.11 16.85
CA GLU A 49 -16.91 -10.56 15.55
C GLU A 49 -17.19 -9.40 14.56
N LYS A 50 -17.59 -8.24 15.09
CA LYS A 50 -17.84 -7.03 14.29
C LYS A 50 -16.59 -6.20 14.06
N GLU A 51 -15.56 -6.28 14.90
CA GLU A 51 -14.24 -5.71 14.60
C GLU A 51 -13.66 -6.35 13.33
N GLU A 52 -13.72 -7.67 13.23
CA GLU A 52 -13.22 -8.42 12.06
C GLU A 52 -13.98 -8.01 10.80
N GLU A 53 -15.31 -7.91 10.89
CA GLU A 53 -16.14 -7.48 9.76
C GLU A 53 -15.83 -6.05 9.34
N ILE A 54 -15.63 -5.12 10.29
CA ILE A 54 -15.19 -3.75 9.99
C ILE A 54 -13.87 -3.78 9.22
N VAL A 55 -12.86 -4.50 9.71
CA VAL A 55 -11.54 -4.58 9.05
C VAL A 55 -11.66 -5.11 7.63
N VAL A 56 -12.35 -6.23 7.44
CA VAL A 56 -12.53 -6.83 6.10
C VAL A 56 -13.34 -5.90 5.17
N LYS A 57 -14.36 -5.22 5.69
CA LYS A 57 -15.25 -4.37 4.90
C LYS A 57 -14.68 -2.98 4.61
N THR A 58 -13.75 -2.47 5.41
CA THR A 58 -13.22 -1.11 5.27
C THR A 58 -11.75 -1.07 4.84
N LEU A 59 -11.03 -2.20 4.99
CA LEU A 59 -9.57 -2.26 4.94
C LEU A 59 -8.90 -1.28 5.92
N LEU A 60 -9.58 -0.92 7.01
CA LEU A 60 -8.94 -0.26 8.14
C LEU A 60 -8.00 -1.26 8.82
N PRO A 61 -6.79 -0.85 9.24
CA PRO A 61 -5.87 -1.74 9.95
C PRO A 61 -6.51 -2.31 11.21
N TYR A 62 -6.38 -3.62 11.44
CA TYR A 62 -7.01 -4.26 12.59
C TYR A 62 -6.48 -3.70 13.92
N GLN A 63 -5.17 -3.46 14.01
CA GLN A 63 -4.58 -2.82 15.20
C GLN A 63 -5.17 -1.42 15.48
N LEU A 64 -5.46 -0.63 14.44
CA LEU A 64 -6.11 0.67 14.58
C LEU A 64 -7.51 0.53 15.18
N VAL A 65 -8.33 -0.36 14.60
CA VAL A 65 -9.70 -0.63 15.08
C VAL A 65 -9.64 -1.11 16.54
N ARG A 66 -8.73 -2.04 16.84
CA ARG A 66 -8.58 -2.64 18.16
C ARG A 66 -8.16 -1.63 19.22
N ASN A 67 -7.20 -0.77 18.91
CA ASN A 67 -6.72 0.28 19.83
C ASN A 67 -7.83 1.25 20.23
N LEU A 68 -8.64 1.65 19.25
CA LEU A 68 -9.69 2.65 19.41
C LEU A 68 -10.99 2.07 19.98
N ASN A 69 -11.17 0.75 19.93
CA ASN A 69 -12.30 0.03 20.49
C ASN A 69 -12.00 -0.68 21.83
N ALA A 70 -10.83 -0.44 22.42
CA ALA A 70 -10.49 -0.99 23.72
C ALA A 70 -11.24 -0.28 24.87
N ALA A 71 -11.48 -1.00 25.97
CA ALA A 71 -12.10 -0.42 27.18
C ALA A 71 -11.28 0.75 27.77
N VAL A 72 -9.95 0.65 27.66
CA VAL A 72 -9.03 1.76 27.83
C VAL A 72 -8.46 2.05 26.45
N VAL A 73 -8.90 3.14 25.85
CA VAL A 73 -8.51 3.49 24.48
C VAL A 73 -7.01 3.78 24.40
N ILE A 74 -6.38 3.32 23.33
CA ILE A 74 -5.03 3.71 22.94
C ILE A 74 -5.17 4.71 21.79
N PRO A 75 -5.00 6.02 22.03
CA PRO A 75 -5.12 7.02 20.99
C PRO A 75 -4.16 6.72 19.84
N THR A 76 -4.67 6.77 18.61
CA THR A 76 -3.91 6.32 17.44
C THR A 76 -4.06 7.36 16.32
N PHE A 77 -2.95 7.69 15.67
CA PHE A 77 -2.95 8.55 14.49
C PHE A 77 -3.30 7.73 13.26
N TYR A 78 -4.10 8.27 12.35
CA TYR A 78 -4.43 7.63 11.09
C TYR A 78 -4.55 8.64 9.95
N ASP A 79 -4.22 8.20 8.74
CA ASP A 79 -4.43 8.95 7.50
C ASP A 79 -5.03 8.05 6.45
N PHE A 80 -6.29 8.34 6.07
CA PHE A 80 -7.04 7.58 5.08
C PHE A 80 -6.41 7.60 3.69
N ARG A 81 -5.72 8.69 3.33
CA ARG A 81 -5.16 8.89 1.97
C ARG A 81 -4.04 7.89 1.68
N ILE A 82 -3.27 7.58 2.69
CA ILE A 82 -2.14 6.66 2.64
C ILE A 82 -2.37 5.36 3.42
N ARG A 83 -3.57 5.23 4.00
CA ARG A 83 -4.06 4.11 4.82
C ARG A 83 -3.08 3.67 5.92
N LYS A 84 -2.41 4.64 6.53
CA LYS A 84 -1.32 4.40 7.46
C LYS A 84 -1.67 4.92 8.85
N TYR A 85 -1.44 4.10 9.87
CA TYR A 85 -1.58 4.44 11.28
C TYR A 85 -0.23 4.58 11.98
N SER A 86 -0.26 5.26 13.13
CA SER A 86 0.89 5.46 13.99
C SER A 86 0.46 5.58 15.45
N LEU A 87 1.24 5.00 16.37
CA LEU A 87 0.97 5.06 17.82
C LEU A 87 1.53 6.32 18.48
N SER A 88 2.35 7.09 17.77
CA SER A 88 2.97 8.31 18.28
C SER A 88 3.07 9.36 17.18
N GLU A 89 3.08 10.63 17.55
CA GLU A 89 3.23 11.71 16.58
C GLU A 89 4.58 11.63 15.85
N ILE A 90 5.64 11.23 16.56
CA ILE A 90 7.00 11.09 16.04
C ILE A 90 7.06 10.03 14.93
N SER A 91 6.29 8.97 15.04
CA SER A 91 6.23 7.90 14.03
C SER A 91 5.22 8.15 12.91
N ASN A 92 4.66 9.36 12.78
CA ASN A 92 3.76 9.71 11.67
C ASN A 92 4.51 9.80 10.33
N GLU A 93 5.72 10.37 10.36
CA GLU A 93 6.53 10.57 9.17
C GLU A 93 7.15 9.26 8.68
N THR A 94 7.34 9.14 7.37
CA THR A 94 8.10 8.04 6.78
C THR A 94 9.55 8.12 7.27
N PRO A 95 10.14 7.03 7.79
CA PRO A 95 11.51 7.03 8.28
C PRO A 95 12.51 7.38 7.16
N ASP A 96 13.66 7.92 7.58
CA ASP A 96 14.81 8.10 6.71
C ASP A 96 15.27 6.74 6.13
N ALA A 97 15.66 6.72 4.86
CA ALA A 97 16.07 5.49 4.20
C ALA A 97 17.20 4.76 4.92
N LEU A 98 18.14 5.49 5.55
CA LEU A 98 19.25 4.90 6.32
C LEU A 98 18.77 3.97 7.43
N TRP A 99 17.54 4.15 7.93
CA TRP A 99 16.96 3.27 8.94
C TRP A 99 16.76 1.84 8.40
N PHE A 100 16.42 1.70 7.11
CA PHE A 100 16.24 0.40 6.46
C PHE A 100 17.57 -0.33 6.18
N LYS A 101 18.71 0.37 6.20
CA LYS A 101 20.03 -0.27 6.13
C LYS A 101 20.41 -1.00 7.42
N ARG A 102 19.95 -0.51 8.57
CA ARG A 102 20.60 -0.76 9.87
C ARG A 102 20.37 -2.15 10.47
N GLU A 103 19.34 -2.92 10.07
CA GLU A 103 19.15 -4.30 10.56
C GLU A 103 18.49 -5.25 9.54
N LEU A 104 19.21 -5.62 8.48
CA LEU A 104 18.74 -6.63 7.50
C LEU A 104 18.60 -8.07 8.07
N ALA A 105 18.83 -8.31 9.37
CA ALA A 105 18.96 -9.65 9.95
C ALA A 105 17.65 -10.30 10.44
N SER A 106 16.61 -9.54 10.83
CA SER A 106 15.38 -10.13 11.41
C SER A 106 14.32 -10.44 10.35
N LYS A 107 13.98 -11.72 10.17
CA LYS A 107 12.85 -12.14 9.32
C LYS A 107 11.51 -11.85 10.00
N ASN A 108 10.54 -11.35 9.22
CA ASN A 108 9.16 -11.27 9.66
C ASN A 108 8.38 -12.48 9.10
N LYS A 109 7.81 -13.29 10.00
CA LYS A 109 7.02 -14.48 9.65
C LYS A 109 5.68 -14.16 8.96
N ASN A 110 5.23 -12.90 9.02
CA ASN A 110 3.96 -12.45 8.47
C ASN A 110 4.09 -11.91 7.02
N ILE A 111 5.30 -11.90 6.45
CA ILE A 111 5.51 -11.63 5.02
C ILE A 111 5.57 -12.94 4.25
N ARG A 112 4.81 -13.01 3.15
CA ARG A 112 4.86 -14.11 2.20
C ARG A 112 4.66 -13.61 0.77
N THR A 113 4.92 -14.47 -0.20
CA THR A 113 4.55 -14.21 -1.60
C THR A 113 3.03 -14.14 -1.75
N ILE A 114 2.57 -13.35 -2.72
CA ILE A 114 1.14 -13.22 -3.04
C ILE A 114 0.64 -14.52 -3.67
N ASP A 115 -0.43 -15.08 -3.09
CA ASP A 115 -1.28 -16.06 -3.77
C ASP A 115 -2.42 -15.28 -4.43
N PHE A 116 -2.30 -15.02 -5.73
CA PHE A 116 -3.26 -14.15 -6.40
C PHE A 116 -4.70 -14.66 -6.30
N SER A 117 -4.93 -15.97 -6.28
CA SER A 117 -6.29 -16.52 -6.19
C SER A 117 -6.94 -16.20 -4.84
N PHE A 118 -6.16 -16.32 -3.76
CA PHE A 118 -6.62 -16.06 -2.40
C PHE A 118 -6.64 -14.57 -2.05
N ASP A 119 -5.61 -13.82 -2.46
CA ASP A 119 -5.34 -12.45 -2.05
C ASP A 119 -6.03 -11.39 -2.92
N LYS A 120 -6.48 -11.76 -4.14
CA LYS A 120 -7.11 -10.83 -5.11
C LYS A 120 -8.21 -9.97 -4.50
N LYS A 121 -9.03 -10.51 -3.59
CA LYS A 121 -10.10 -9.76 -2.92
C LYS A 121 -9.59 -8.56 -2.11
N TYR A 122 -8.41 -8.67 -1.50
CA TYR A 122 -7.81 -7.57 -0.73
C TYR A 122 -7.12 -6.57 -1.67
N LEU A 123 -6.40 -7.08 -2.66
CA LEU A 123 -5.68 -6.25 -3.64
C LEU A 123 -6.63 -5.41 -4.48
N VAL A 124 -7.64 -6.04 -5.11
CA VAL A 124 -8.65 -5.34 -5.93
C VAL A 124 -9.34 -4.27 -5.11
N LYS A 125 -9.81 -4.63 -3.91
CA LYS A 125 -10.47 -3.69 -3.03
C LYS A 125 -9.56 -2.53 -2.62
N TYR A 126 -8.28 -2.79 -2.35
CA TYR A 126 -7.32 -1.74 -2.06
C TYR A 126 -7.16 -0.80 -3.26
N PHE A 127 -7.00 -1.34 -4.47
CA PHE A 127 -6.83 -0.50 -5.66
C PHE A 127 -8.08 0.31 -5.99
N GLU A 128 -9.28 -0.26 -5.82
CA GLU A 128 -10.56 0.43 -6.07
C GLU A 128 -10.71 1.71 -5.21
N PHE A 129 -10.02 1.80 -4.06
CA PHE A 129 -9.97 3.04 -3.28
C PHE A 129 -9.10 4.14 -3.92
N GLN A 130 -8.11 3.77 -4.73
CA GLN A 130 -7.15 4.69 -5.32
C GLN A 130 -7.45 5.02 -6.79
N LYS A 131 -7.80 4.00 -7.58
CA LYS A 131 -7.93 4.09 -9.04
C LYS A 131 -8.87 3.02 -9.60
N GLU A 132 -9.43 3.29 -10.78
CA GLU A 132 -10.08 2.24 -11.55
C GLU A 132 -9.07 1.20 -11.98
N VAL A 133 -9.45 -0.08 -11.91
CA VAL A 133 -8.56 -1.20 -12.21
C VAL A 133 -9.16 -2.03 -13.34
N PRO A 134 -8.84 -1.68 -14.61
CA PRO A 134 -9.28 -2.46 -15.74
C PRO A 134 -8.88 -3.94 -15.63
N ASN A 135 -9.66 -4.83 -16.27
CA ASN A 135 -9.34 -6.25 -16.26
C ASN A 135 -7.99 -6.55 -16.97
N SER A 136 -7.56 -5.70 -17.91
CA SER A 136 -6.25 -5.80 -18.58
C SER A 136 -5.09 -5.71 -17.59
N ILE A 137 -5.10 -4.70 -16.71
CA ILE A 137 -4.05 -4.53 -15.70
C ILE A 137 -4.13 -5.63 -14.64
N LEU A 138 -5.32 -6.10 -14.24
CA LEU A 138 -5.43 -7.22 -13.28
C LEU A 138 -4.73 -8.47 -13.79
N LYS A 139 -4.86 -8.76 -15.08
CA LYS A 139 -4.18 -9.89 -15.70
C LYS A 139 -2.68 -9.68 -15.82
N ALA A 140 -2.25 -8.44 -16.11
CA ALA A 140 -0.83 -8.07 -16.09
C ALA A 140 -0.23 -8.28 -14.69
N ILE A 141 -0.94 -7.86 -13.64
CA ILE A 141 -0.56 -8.07 -12.23
C ILE A 141 -0.47 -9.57 -11.92
N GLU A 142 -1.49 -10.35 -12.28
CA GLU A 142 -1.48 -11.81 -12.06
C GLU A 142 -0.25 -12.47 -12.71
N LYS A 143 0.05 -12.09 -13.96
CA LYS A 143 1.22 -12.60 -14.67
C LYS A 143 2.53 -12.13 -14.01
N GLY A 144 2.61 -10.88 -13.58
CA GLY A 144 3.77 -10.32 -12.90
C GLY A 144 4.09 -11.03 -11.58
N ILE A 145 3.06 -11.29 -10.76
CA ILE A 145 3.17 -12.04 -9.51
C ILE A 145 3.71 -13.46 -9.77
N LYS A 146 3.25 -14.14 -10.82
CA LYS A 146 3.73 -15.48 -11.19
C LYS A 146 5.20 -15.48 -11.65
N LEU A 147 5.63 -14.42 -12.33
CA LEU A 147 6.97 -14.32 -12.90
C LEU A 147 8.02 -13.79 -11.92
N LEU A 148 7.60 -13.04 -10.89
CA LEU A 148 8.48 -12.37 -9.95
C LEU A 148 7.93 -12.45 -8.51
N PRO A 149 7.70 -13.65 -7.96
CA PRO A 149 7.12 -13.81 -6.61
C PRO A 149 7.97 -13.13 -5.52
N GLU A 150 9.27 -12.98 -5.70
CA GLU A 150 10.21 -12.44 -4.71
C GLU A 150 10.00 -10.96 -4.38
N LEU A 151 9.43 -10.19 -5.31
CA LEU A 151 9.08 -8.78 -5.11
C LEU A 151 7.56 -8.55 -5.00
N ASN A 152 6.78 -9.61 -5.20
CA ASN A 152 5.33 -9.60 -5.12
C ASN A 152 4.88 -10.22 -3.80
N LEU A 153 4.84 -9.38 -2.78
CA LEU A 153 4.72 -9.77 -1.37
C LEU A 153 3.44 -9.23 -0.74
N ILE A 154 2.93 -9.94 0.25
CA ILE A 154 1.83 -9.49 1.12
C ILE A 154 2.29 -9.59 2.57
N ILE A 155 1.86 -8.64 3.39
CA ILE A 155 2.12 -8.64 4.83
C ILE A 155 0.80 -8.65 5.59
N THR A 156 0.75 -9.44 6.65
CA THR A 156 -0.34 -9.41 7.64
C THR A 156 0.15 -8.91 8.99
N ASP A 157 -0.77 -8.46 9.83
CA ASP A 157 -0.49 -8.26 11.24
C ASP A 157 -0.40 -9.59 11.99
N ASP A 158 -0.09 -9.52 13.29
CA ASP A 158 0.01 -10.69 14.17
C ASP A 158 -1.33 -11.40 14.40
N SER A 159 -2.45 -10.76 14.05
CA SER A 159 -3.79 -11.34 14.10
C SER A 159 -4.19 -11.97 12.74
N GLY A 160 -3.31 -11.92 11.74
CA GLY A 160 -3.52 -12.50 10.41
C GLY A 160 -4.33 -11.62 9.45
N TYR A 161 -4.60 -10.36 9.80
CA TYR A 161 -5.31 -9.43 8.92
C TYR A 161 -4.37 -8.75 7.94
N TYR A 162 -4.88 -8.42 6.76
CA TYR A 162 -4.14 -7.73 5.73
C TYR A 162 -3.58 -6.38 6.23
N SER A 163 -2.27 -6.19 6.06
CA SER A 163 -1.53 -4.98 6.49
C SER A 163 -0.78 -4.28 5.37
N GLY A 164 -0.74 -4.87 4.16
CA GLY A 164 -0.05 -4.26 3.02
C GLY A 164 0.40 -5.25 1.97
N HIS A 165 0.99 -4.72 0.90
CA HIS A 165 1.59 -5.48 -0.19
C HIS A 165 2.70 -4.70 -0.90
N SER A 166 3.45 -5.43 -1.73
CA SER A 166 4.36 -4.93 -2.75
C SER A 166 4.01 -5.61 -4.06
N ILE A 167 3.80 -4.86 -5.13
CA ILE A 167 3.54 -5.38 -6.47
C ILE A 167 4.51 -4.75 -7.45
N VAL A 168 5.36 -5.60 -8.01
CA VAL A 168 6.39 -5.21 -8.98
C VAL A 168 6.22 -6.07 -10.21
N LEU A 169 6.10 -5.43 -11.36
CA LEU A 169 5.89 -6.08 -12.64
C LEU A 169 7.22 -6.12 -13.41
N PRO A 170 7.71 -7.31 -13.82
CA PRO A 170 8.78 -7.37 -14.80
C PRO A 170 8.22 -7.02 -16.18
N ILE A 171 8.47 -5.81 -16.68
CA ILE A 171 7.90 -5.32 -17.95
C ILE A 171 8.94 -5.22 -19.05
N LYS A 172 8.52 -5.20 -20.31
CA LYS A 172 9.43 -4.96 -21.44
C LYS A 172 10.11 -3.61 -21.34
N GLN A 173 11.37 -3.52 -21.77
CA GLN A 173 12.07 -2.25 -21.89
C GLN A 173 11.32 -1.25 -22.79
N SER A 174 10.72 -1.73 -23.89
CA SER A 174 9.91 -0.87 -24.78
C SER A 174 8.65 -0.32 -24.10
N THR A 175 8.00 -1.12 -23.25
CA THR A 175 6.87 -0.66 -22.42
C THR A 175 7.34 0.40 -21.43
N PHE A 176 8.44 0.14 -20.72
CA PHE A 176 9.00 1.10 -19.75
C PHE A 176 9.34 2.44 -20.39
N LEU A 177 9.96 2.44 -21.57
CA LEU A 177 10.28 3.67 -22.31
C LEU A 177 9.02 4.45 -22.70
N LYS A 178 7.93 3.78 -23.09
CA LYS A 178 6.65 4.46 -23.35
C LYS A 178 6.08 5.11 -22.10
N MET A 179 6.13 4.44 -20.94
CA MET A 179 5.68 5.02 -19.68
C MET A 179 6.54 6.21 -19.27
N LYS A 180 7.87 6.08 -19.42
CA LYS A 180 8.83 7.15 -19.20
C LYS A 180 8.54 8.38 -20.07
N ASN A 181 8.11 8.18 -21.31
CA ASN A 181 7.76 9.26 -22.25
C ASN A 181 6.30 9.73 -22.16
N LYS A 182 5.50 9.21 -21.21
CA LYS A 182 4.06 9.46 -21.09
C LYS A 182 3.23 9.03 -22.32
N GLU A 183 3.73 8.07 -23.08
CA GLU A 183 3.05 7.47 -24.25
C GLU A 183 2.17 6.27 -23.86
N LEU A 184 2.32 5.76 -22.64
CA LEU A 184 1.54 4.65 -22.09
C LEU A 184 1.24 4.92 -20.62
N ARG A 185 -0.04 4.88 -20.24
CA ARG A 185 -0.44 4.99 -18.84
C ARG A 185 -0.44 3.63 -18.16
N GLU A 186 -0.34 3.65 -16.84
CA GLU A 186 -0.32 2.43 -16.03
C GLU A 186 -1.61 1.60 -16.16
N ASP A 187 -2.78 2.23 -16.29
CA ASP A 187 -4.08 1.58 -16.51
C ASP A 187 -4.20 0.89 -17.89
N GLU A 188 -3.30 1.22 -18.82
CA GLU A 188 -3.24 0.66 -20.17
C GLU A 188 -2.32 -0.56 -20.28
N LEU A 189 -1.59 -0.92 -19.20
CA LEU A 189 -0.75 -2.11 -19.18
C LEU A 189 -1.56 -3.39 -19.37
N THR A 190 -0.98 -4.33 -20.12
CA THR A 190 -1.58 -5.63 -20.43
C THR A 190 -0.63 -6.78 -20.09
N GLU A 191 -1.14 -8.01 -20.13
CA GLU A 191 -0.30 -9.21 -20.01
C GLU A 191 0.85 -9.24 -21.02
N ASN A 192 0.69 -8.63 -22.19
CA ASN A 192 1.71 -8.61 -23.24
C ASN A 192 2.90 -7.71 -22.89
N ASP A 193 2.72 -6.76 -21.97
CA ASP A 193 3.78 -5.87 -21.51
C ASP A 193 4.67 -6.53 -20.47
N VAL A 194 4.15 -7.55 -19.79
CA VAL A 194 4.84 -8.30 -18.74
C VAL A 194 5.63 -9.46 -19.36
N VAL A 195 6.91 -9.57 -19.02
CA VAL A 195 7.83 -10.60 -19.52
C VAL A 195 8.67 -11.15 -18.38
N SER A 196 9.25 -12.33 -18.55
CA SER A 196 10.22 -12.82 -17.55
C SER A 196 11.41 -11.85 -17.52
N ASN A 197 11.82 -11.45 -16.32
CA ASN A 197 12.96 -10.57 -16.10
C ASN A 197 14.27 -11.14 -16.71
N HIS A 198 14.38 -12.45 -16.87
CA HIS A 198 15.56 -13.10 -17.46
C HIS A 198 15.62 -13.03 -19.00
N THR A 199 14.60 -12.48 -19.66
CA THR A 199 14.51 -12.46 -21.14
C THR A 199 15.08 -11.20 -21.79
N GLN A 200 15.56 -10.25 -20.99
CA GLN A 200 16.10 -8.97 -21.45
C GLN A 200 17.21 -8.49 -20.52
N GLU A 201 18.13 -7.69 -21.05
CA GLU A 201 19.15 -6.98 -20.26
C GLU A 201 19.24 -5.52 -20.76
N PRO A 202 19.05 -4.50 -19.89
CA PRO A 202 18.81 -4.61 -18.45
C PRO A 202 17.43 -5.23 -18.12
N GLN A 203 17.36 -5.92 -16.97
CA GLN A 203 16.07 -6.33 -16.41
C GLN A 203 15.27 -5.08 -16.03
N VAL A 204 13.97 -5.06 -16.22
CA VAL A 204 13.15 -3.88 -15.90
C VAL A 204 12.08 -4.25 -14.89
N PHE A 205 12.11 -3.57 -13.74
CA PHE A 205 11.22 -3.77 -12.62
C PHE A 205 10.35 -2.53 -12.45
N TYR A 206 9.07 -2.67 -12.77
CA TYR A 206 8.09 -1.59 -12.64
C TYR A 206 7.31 -1.73 -11.33
N ASN A 207 7.46 -0.78 -10.43
CA ASN A 207 6.66 -0.68 -9.22
C ASN A 207 5.25 -0.18 -9.55
N TYR A 208 4.29 -1.10 -9.43
CA TYR A 208 2.88 -0.81 -9.64
C TYR A 208 2.20 -0.29 -8.37
N GLU A 209 2.51 -0.88 -7.20
CA GLU A 209 2.02 -0.39 -5.91
C GLU A 209 2.86 -1.00 -4.78
N ILE A 210 3.27 -0.16 -3.82
CA ILE A 210 3.76 -0.59 -2.51
C ILE A 210 2.99 0.18 -1.45
N SER A 211 2.35 -0.56 -0.55
CA SER A 211 1.58 0.03 0.54
C SER A 211 1.58 -0.84 1.78
N VAL A 212 1.64 -0.18 2.93
CA VAL A 212 1.69 -0.77 4.27
C VAL A 212 1.00 0.15 5.25
N ASP A 213 0.38 -0.45 6.26
CA ASP A 213 -0.46 0.24 7.23
C ASP A 213 0.31 0.95 8.36
N CYS A 214 1.60 0.72 8.55
CA CYS A 214 2.40 1.42 9.55
C CYS A 214 3.90 1.38 9.21
N ASN A 215 4.70 2.20 9.90
CA ASN A 215 6.15 2.27 9.70
C ASN A 215 6.89 0.97 10.05
N THR A 216 6.41 0.22 11.04
CA THR A 216 6.98 -1.08 11.38
C THR A 216 6.82 -2.07 10.22
N ASN A 217 5.63 -2.09 9.60
CA ASN A 217 5.38 -2.93 8.43
C ASN A 217 6.12 -2.42 7.18
N LEU A 218 6.29 -1.11 7.04
CA LEU A 218 7.16 -0.52 6.01
C LEU A 218 8.59 -1.03 6.13
N TYR A 219 9.13 -1.06 7.34
CA TYR A 219 10.47 -1.57 7.59
C TYR A 219 10.64 -3.01 7.08
N TYR A 220 9.72 -3.90 7.45
CA TYR A 220 9.80 -5.29 7.02
C TYR A 220 9.61 -5.47 5.50
N MET A 221 8.69 -4.72 4.89
CA MET A 221 8.44 -4.77 3.45
C MET A 221 9.65 -4.27 2.65
N VAL A 222 10.16 -3.09 3.01
CA VAL A 222 11.32 -2.47 2.35
C VAL A 222 12.57 -3.34 2.50
N ARG A 223 12.74 -4.01 3.64
CA ARG A 223 13.83 -4.97 3.85
C ARG A 223 13.81 -6.11 2.84
N GLU A 224 12.70 -6.84 2.73
CA GLU A 224 12.59 -7.96 1.79
C GLU A 224 12.76 -7.49 0.34
N PHE A 225 12.13 -6.36 0.02
CA PHE A 225 12.26 -5.70 -1.27
C PHE A 225 13.72 -5.36 -1.63
N LEU A 226 14.45 -4.67 -0.75
CA LEU A 226 15.84 -4.27 -1.00
C LEU A 226 16.81 -5.46 -0.98
N SER A 227 16.51 -6.49 -0.20
CA SER A 227 17.30 -7.73 -0.16
C SER A 227 17.35 -8.42 -1.52
N PHE A 228 16.25 -8.39 -2.28
CA PHE A 228 16.24 -8.88 -3.67
C PHE A 228 17.28 -8.14 -4.53
N PHE A 229 17.24 -6.81 -4.53
CA PHE A 229 18.14 -5.99 -5.35
C PHE A 229 19.59 -6.06 -4.89
N LYS A 230 19.84 -6.22 -3.59
CA LYS A 230 21.19 -6.41 -3.05
C LYS A 230 21.85 -7.70 -3.58
N ASN A 231 21.06 -8.74 -3.83
CA ASN A 231 21.53 -10.03 -4.32
C ASN A 231 21.45 -10.15 -5.85
N LEU A 232 20.84 -9.19 -6.53
CA LEU A 232 20.69 -9.18 -7.98
C LEU A 232 22.03 -8.83 -8.65
N LYS A 233 22.54 -9.76 -9.47
CA LYS A 233 23.84 -9.60 -10.17
C LYS A 233 23.73 -8.99 -11.57
N SER A 234 22.56 -9.08 -12.19
CA SER A 234 22.33 -8.57 -13.54
C SER A 234 22.05 -7.07 -13.52
N LYS A 235 22.36 -6.39 -14.62
CA LYS A 235 21.97 -4.99 -14.79
C LYS A 235 20.46 -4.87 -14.76
N TYR A 236 19.96 -3.84 -14.08
CA TYR A 236 18.54 -3.59 -13.99
C TYR A 236 18.20 -2.10 -14.02
N ILE A 237 16.93 -1.83 -14.30
CA ILE A 237 16.28 -0.54 -14.13
C ILE A 237 15.09 -0.79 -13.22
N TYR A 238 14.99 0.02 -12.17
CA TYR A 238 13.78 0.13 -11.38
C TYR A 238 13.08 1.45 -11.70
N GLY A 239 11.77 1.42 -11.83
CA GLY A 239 10.98 2.65 -11.91
C GLY A 239 9.54 2.40 -11.52
N GLY A 240 8.77 3.47 -11.43
CA GLY A 240 7.40 3.39 -10.97
C GLY A 240 6.70 4.73 -10.97
N TYR A 241 5.38 4.66 -11.04
CA TYR A 241 4.51 5.82 -10.93
C TYR A 241 4.00 5.94 -9.50
N VAL A 242 4.35 7.02 -8.80
CA VAL A 242 4.04 7.20 -7.38
C VAL A 242 3.15 8.43 -7.20
N PHE A 243 2.03 8.25 -6.50
CA PHE A 243 1.08 9.32 -6.17
C PHE A 243 1.22 9.84 -4.74
N ARG A 244 1.79 9.02 -3.85
CA ARG A 244 1.85 9.29 -2.42
C ARG A 244 2.77 10.47 -2.12
N TYR A 245 2.30 11.37 -1.26
CA TYR A 245 3.07 12.54 -0.85
C TYR A 245 4.16 12.19 0.17
N ASP A 246 4.01 11.10 0.94
CA ASP A 246 4.83 10.77 2.11
C ASP A 246 6.10 9.97 1.80
N THR A 247 6.33 9.59 0.53
CA THR A 247 7.47 8.74 0.13
C THR A 247 8.49 9.44 -0.76
N TYR A 248 8.28 10.72 -1.08
CA TYR A 248 9.17 11.51 -1.96
C TYR A 248 10.64 11.44 -1.52
N LYS A 249 10.92 11.88 -0.29
CA LYS A 249 12.29 11.91 0.26
C LYS A 249 12.91 10.51 0.30
N MET A 250 12.12 9.51 0.65
CA MET A 250 12.60 8.13 0.72
C MET A 250 13.04 7.62 -0.66
N ASN A 251 12.28 7.90 -1.72
CA ASN A 251 12.64 7.50 -3.09
C ASN A 251 13.96 8.12 -3.56
N GLU A 252 14.18 9.41 -3.29
CA GLU A 252 15.44 10.08 -3.59
C GLU A 252 16.61 9.47 -2.80
N GLN A 253 16.40 9.24 -1.49
CA GLN A 253 17.42 8.69 -0.61
C GLN A 253 17.87 7.28 -0.99
N VAL A 254 17.00 6.49 -1.62
CA VAL A 254 17.35 5.14 -2.10
C VAL A 254 17.94 5.14 -3.53
N GLY A 255 18.21 6.31 -4.11
CA GLY A 255 18.91 6.46 -5.39
C GLY A 255 18.01 6.56 -6.62
N LEU A 256 16.71 6.80 -6.44
CA LEU A 256 15.79 7.01 -7.56
C LEU A 256 15.71 8.49 -7.94
N ASN A 257 15.64 8.75 -9.24
CA ASN A 257 15.54 10.09 -9.79
C ASN A 257 14.14 10.32 -10.34
N VAL A 258 13.61 11.53 -10.16
CA VAL A 258 12.37 11.97 -10.81
C VAL A 258 12.67 12.19 -12.29
N VAL A 259 11.99 11.46 -13.18
CA VAL A 259 12.07 11.67 -14.63
C VAL A 259 11.11 12.76 -15.07
N TRP A 260 9.89 12.72 -14.54
CA TRP A 260 8.89 13.74 -14.73
C TRP A 260 7.96 13.78 -13.53
N GLU A 261 7.37 14.96 -13.33
CA GLU A 261 6.35 15.23 -12.33
C GLU A 261 5.17 15.94 -12.99
N GLU A 262 4.03 15.85 -12.34
CA GLU A 262 2.82 16.56 -12.72
C GLU A 262 2.35 17.40 -11.53
N GLU A 263 1.61 18.46 -11.85
CA GLU A 263 0.98 19.29 -10.82
C GLU A 263 0.09 18.44 -9.91
N PRO A 264 0.05 18.73 -8.60
CA PRO A 264 -0.88 18.09 -7.69
C PRO A 264 -2.31 18.20 -8.21
N ARG A 265 -3.07 17.11 -8.11
CA ARG A 265 -4.48 17.07 -8.53
C ARG A 265 -5.30 16.24 -7.56
N LEU A 266 -6.61 16.42 -7.58
CA LEU A 266 -7.51 15.56 -6.83
C LEU A 266 -7.80 14.28 -7.63
N ASP A 267 -7.78 13.14 -6.95
CA ASP A 267 -8.30 11.90 -7.50
C ASP A 267 -9.85 11.86 -7.45
N LYS A 268 -10.44 10.74 -7.87
CA LYS A 268 -11.91 10.55 -7.88
C LYS A 268 -12.54 10.62 -6.50
N SER A 269 -11.74 10.44 -5.44
CA SER A 269 -12.16 10.49 -4.04
C SER A 269 -11.92 11.86 -3.40
N GLY A 270 -11.48 12.86 -4.19
CA GLY A 270 -11.16 14.20 -3.68
C GLY A 270 -9.86 14.25 -2.89
N ILE A 271 -8.98 13.26 -3.06
CA ILE A 271 -7.68 13.18 -2.39
C ILE A 271 -6.62 13.82 -3.28
N GLU A 272 -5.85 14.74 -2.72
CA GLU A 272 -4.70 15.30 -3.41
C GLU A 272 -3.62 14.23 -3.63
N ILE A 273 -3.29 14.00 -4.91
CA ILE A 273 -2.25 13.10 -5.38
C ILE A 273 -1.12 13.91 -6.04
N PHE A 274 0.09 13.38 -5.98
CA PHE A 274 1.31 14.03 -6.45
C PHE A 274 2.01 13.13 -7.48
N PRO A 275 1.55 13.13 -8.74
CA PRO A 275 1.95 12.11 -9.68
C PRO A 275 3.38 12.34 -10.18
N ARG A 276 4.24 11.34 -9.99
CA ARG A 276 5.65 11.39 -10.36
C ARG A 276 6.11 10.05 -10.89
N PHE A 277 7.00 10.08 -11.87
CA PHE A 277 7.66 8.88 -12.36
C PHE A 277 9.12 8.87 -11.95
N TYR A 278 9.51 7.79 -11.28
CA TYR A 278 10.87 7.57 -10.84
C TYR A 278 11.57 6.55 -11.73
N GLU A 279 12.88 6.73 -11.87
CA GLU A 279 13.79 5.77 -12.51
C GLU A 279 15.12 5.75 -11.77
N GLY A 280 15.72 4.57 -11.64
CA GLY A 280 17.08 4.44 -11.14
C GLY A 280 17.46 3.01 -10.86
N THR A 281 18.51 2.87 -10.05
CA THR A 281 18.92 1.61 -9.43
C THR A 281 19.11 1.85 -7.95
N PHE A 282 19.04 0.79 -7.15
CA PHE A 282 19.36 0.86 -5.73
C PHE A 282 20.85 0.63 -5.47
N GLU A 283 21.69 0.55 -6.52
CA GLU A 283 23.10 0.13 -6.39
C GLU A 283 23.89 1.06 -5.48
N GLU A 284 23.81 2.38 -5.69
CA GLU A 284 24.54 3.35 -4.87
C GLU A 284 24.07 3.32 -3.43
N TYR A 285 22.75 3.26 -3.22
CA TYR A 285 22.19 3.16 -1.89
C TYR A 285 22.57 1.84 -1.20
N LEU A 286 22.66 0.71 -1.92
CA LEU A 286 23.00 -0.59 -1.34
C LEU A 286 24.50 -0.84 -1.19
N LYS A 287 25.36 0.07 -1.68
CA LYS A 287 26.77 0.14 -1.28
C LYS A 287 26.83 0.52 0.20
N GLU A 288 27.71 -0.20 0.91
CA GLU A 288 27.93 -0.21 2.38
C GLU A 288 27.15 0.86 3.18
#